data_AF-A9F1G1-F1
#
_entry.id   AF-A9F1G1-F1
#
_cell.length_a   1.000
_cell.length_b   1.000
_cell.length_c   1.000
_cell.angle_alpha   90.00
_cell.angle_beta   90.00
_cell.angle_gamma   90.00
#
_symmetry.space_group_name_H-M   'P 1'
#
loop_
_entity.id
_entity.type
_entity.pdbx_description
1 polymer ?
#
loop_
_entity_poly.entity_id
_entity_poly.type
_entity_poly.pdbx_seq_one_letter_code
_entity_poly.pdbx_strand_id
1 'polypeptide(L)'
;MVLGWTVHRARWPVAITSLGRASAATLVWQLRGQRFVTAVVKATFGLVAEGTVTLGEPDPIVPGEVPDPSGVGLRAAGDLAPYLREADVLLTGHAEVPPTVAGEITVRLAVVQEGALRLDRWLALDGPAPGGEGQRRVRVDGMGPLSRRWPRREALLGAADPRRLEGVELEVPEGLDWAYFQAAPAEQRMEGLRGDEWVVLGGMFAQRPRLRTQLAGARAVARLFRREGRAPREGAALAMRADTLQIDADRRCCSVVWRGYTAVAGEDLAALRIVAGVELPGEPLRWVDPFAQESGRSATPSAVAPSRAVLPLPAAAAPVMEQVEDHPLEGTMVPLSARARRPATPFEAPSVLPPAPQPAGPAAPRAPRIQDHLLEGTMDPLSMRVRRPATPFEAPRELPPALPALLQAPAPADPSRPDVAAPPGPLLGLAAEPAGLGDAFLSAMAEAGALP
;
A
#
# COMPACT_ATOMS: atom_id res chain seq x y z
N MET A 1 -2.62 -7.68 -19.68
CA MET A 1 -3.99 -7.13 -19.80
C MET A 1 -4.23 -6.27 -18.56
N VAL A 2 -4.36 -4.95 -18.71
CA VAL A 2 -4.62 -4.07 -17.56
C VAL A 2 -6.10 -4.15 -17.22
N LEU A 3 -6.44 -4.73 -16.07
CA LEU A 3 -7.80 -4.62 -15.53
C LEU A 3 -8.04 -3.14 -15.18
N GLY A 4 -9.02 -2.53 -15.84
CA GLY A 4 -9.37 -1.13 -15.63
C GLY A 4 -9.90 -0.94 -14.21
N TRP A 5 -9.13 -0.26 -13.36
CA TRP A 5 -9.60 0.18 -12.06
C TRP A 5 -10.63 1.30 -12.28
N THR A 6 -11.91 0.96 -12.26
CA THR A 6 -12.99 1.97 -12.21
C THR A 6 -12.94 2.63 -10.84
N VAL A 7 -12.08 3.64 -10.70
CA VAL A 7 -12.01 4.49 -9.50
C VAL A 7 -13.28 5.34 -9.46
N HIS A 8 -14.34 4.75 -8.90
CA HIS A 8 -15.43 5.52 -8.33
C HIS A 8 -14.79 6.53 -7.38
N ARG A 9 -15.02 7.83 -7.61
CA ARG A 9 -14.55 8.89 -6.70
C ARG A 9 -15.26 8.72 -5.36
N ALA A 10 -14.63 7.98 -4.44
CA ALA A 10 -15.04 7.92 -3.05
C ALA A 10 -15.15 9.35 -2.52
N ARG A 11 -16.33 9.70 -2.02
CA ARG A 11 -16.49 10.94 -1.25
C ARG A 11 -15.93 10.68 0.13
N TRP A 12 -14.64 10.96 0.29
CA TRP A 12 -13.95 10.92 1.58
C TRP A 12 -14.68 11.84 2.58
N PRO A 13 -14.91 11.42 3.85
CA PRO A 13 -15.71 12.19 4.79
C PRO A 13 -15.17 13.61 5.04
N VAL A 14 -13.84 13.76 5.05
CA VAL A 14 -13.17 15.05 4.86
C VAL A 14 -12.61 15.08 3.44
N ALA A 15 -13.06 16.02 2.62
CA ALA A 15 -12.64 16.07 1.23
C ALA A 15 -11.14 16.43 1.11
N ILE A 16 -10.38 15.54 0.46
CA ILE A 16 -8.92 15.64 0.32
C ILE A 16 -8.50 15.91 -1.13
N THR A 17 -7.53 16.81 -1.30
CA THR A 17 -6.85 17.09 -2.57
C THR A 17 -5.45 16.48 -2.53
N SER A 18 -5.14 15.60 -3.48
CA SER A 18 -3.79 15.06 -3.63
C SER A 18 -2.93 15.95 -4.53
N LEU A 19 -1.66 16.09 -4.19
CA LEU A 19 -0.63 16.84 -4.92
C LEU A 19 0.49 15.91 -5.38
N GLY A 20 1.03 16.18 -6.57
CA GLY A 20 2.10 15.37 -7.16
C GLY A 20 1.62 13.97 -7.56
N ARG A 21 2.54 13.00 -7.56
CA ARG A 21 2.28 11.61 -7.98
C ARG A 21 1.98 10.74 -6.76
N ALA A 22 0.90 11.10 -6.07
CA ALA A 22 0.41 10.41 -4.88
C ALA A 22 -1.10 10.11 -5.00
N SER A 23 -1.53 9.02 -4.39
CA SER A 23 -2.93 8.73 -4.08
C SER A 23 -3.20 9.17 -2.64
N ALA A 24 -4.38 9.72 -2.36
CA ALA A 24 -4.74 10.17 -1.02
C ALA A 24 -6.22 9.92 -0.67
N ALA A 25 -6.46 9.69 0.62
CA ALA A 25 -7.77 9.45 1.21
C ALA A 25 -7.86 10.03 2.62
N THR A 26 -9.08 10.08 3.16
CA THR A 26 -9.30 10.26 4.61
C THR A 26 -10.25 9.19 5.12
N LEU A 27 -10.05 8.80 6.38
CA LEU A 27 -11.10 8.19 7.18
C LEU A 27 -11.32 9.01 8.45
N VAL A 28 -12.54 8.93 8.97
CA VAL A 28 -12.93 9.51 10.26
C VAL A 28 -13.15 8.36 11.24
N TRP A 29 -12.75 8.55 12.48
CA TRP A 29 -12.95 7.54 13.52
C TRP A 29 -13.21 8.16 14.88
N GLN A 30 -13.78 7.37 15.79
CA GLN A 30 -14.11 7.79 17.14
C GLN A 30 -13.55 6.80 18.16
N LEU A 31 -13.02 7.33 19.27
CA LEU A 31 -12.52 6.58 20.43
C LEU A 31 -12.87 7.39 21.69
N ARG A 32 -13.47 6.75 22.70
CA ARG A 32 -13.97 7.41 23.93
C ARG A 32 -14.80 8.69 23.67
N GLY A 33 -15.54 8.73 22.56
CA GLY A 33 -16.33 9.90 22.14
C GLY A 33 -15.55 11.03 21.44
N GLN A 34 -14.21 11.04 21.51
CA GLN A 34 -13.39 11.97 20.74
C GLN A 34 -13.34 11.52 19.27
N ARG A 35 -13.51 12.47 18.34
CA ARG A 35 -13.44 12.24 16.89
C ARG A 35 -12.06 12.60 16.34
N PHE A 36 -11.58 11.80 15.40
CA PHE A 36 -10.32 11.97 14.72
C PHE A 36 -10.51 11.91 13.20
N VAL A 37 -9.66 12.63 12.46
CA VAL A 37 -9.52 12.50 11.01
C VAL A 37 -8.12 11.96 10.73
N THR A 38 -8.03 10.79 10.08
CA THR A 38 -6.76 10.25 9.55
C THR A 38 -6.67 10.56 8.06
N ALA A 39 -5.62 11.26 7.65
CA ALA A 39 -5.17 11.32 6.27
C ALA A 39 -4.31 10.09 5.94
N VAL A 40 -4.56 9.49 4.79
CA VAL A 40 -3.75 8.40 4.24
C VAL A 40 -3.18 8.87 2.90
N VAL A 41 -1.87 8.77 2.74
CA VAL A 41 -1.16 9.12 1.50
C VAL A 41 -0.37 7.89 1.03
N LYS A 42 -0.36 7.64 -0.28
CA LYS A 42 0.30 6.48 -0.90
C LYS A 42 1.04 6.90 -2.15
N ALA A 43 2.28 6.44 -2.30
CA ALA A 43 3.06 6.62 -3.52
C ALA A 43 3.74 5.30 -3.89
N THR A 44 3.90 5.07 -5.19
CA THR A 44 4.41 3.81 -5.75
C THR A 44 5.70 4.09 -6.52
N PHE A 45 6.69 3.21 -6.33
CA PHE A 45 8.03 3.37 -6.85
C PHE A 45 8.48 2.09 -7.58
N GLY A 46 9.16 2.23 -8.72
CA GLY A 46 9.80 1.11 -9.41
C GLY A 46 11.07 0.65 -8.68
N LEU A 47 11.26 -0.66 -8.51
CA LEU A 47 12.46 -1.21 -7.86
C LEU A 47 13.68 -1.08 -8.77
N VAL A 48 14.77 -0.48 -8.28
CA VAL A 48 16.01 -0.31 -9.04
C VAL A 48 17.13 -1.14 -8.40
N ALA A 49 17.59 -2.15 -9.13
CA ALA A 49 18.61 -3.07 -8.60
C ALA A 49 19.95 -2.37 -8.35
N GLU A 50 20.44 -2.49 -7.12
CA GLU A 50 21.61 -1.81 -6.53
C GLU A 50 21.52 -0.27 -6.52
N GLY A 51 20.32 0.30 -6.60
CA GLY A 51 20.09 1.75 -6.59
C GLY A 51 18.77 2.18 -5.94
N THR A 52 18.50 3.48 -5.98
CA THR A 52 17.31 4.10 -5.38
C THR A 52 16.05 3.85 -6.21
N VAL A 53 14.93 3.51 -5.57
CA VAL A 53 13.63 3.34 -6.22
C VAL A 53 13.15 4.61 -6.91
N THR A 54 12.50 4.50 -8.07
CA THR A 54 12.05 5.64 -8.87
C THR A 54 10.55 5.89 -8.74
N LEU A 55 10.14 7.12 -8.44
CA LEU A 55 8.73 7.49 -8.29
C LEU A 55 7.94 7.20 -9.58
N GLY A 56 6.90 6.39 -9.49
CA GLY A 56 6.03 5.98 -10.58
C GLY A 56 4.67 6.69 -10.56
N GLU A 57 3.71 6.16 -11.32
CA GLU A 57 2.30 6.50 -11.11
C GLU A 57 1.82 5.83 -9.82
N PRO A 58 1.08 6.53 -8.95
CA PRO A 58 0.66 5.98 -7.67
C PRO A 58 -0.44 4.94 -7.84
N ASP A 59 -0.31 3.82 -7.13
CA ASP A 59 -1.42 2.89 -6.95
C ASP A 59 -2.58 3.58 -6.21
N PRO A 60 -3.84 3.28 -6.56
CA PRO A 60 -4.99 3.83 -5.85
C PRO A 60 -5.01 3.38 -4.38
N ILE A 61 -5.63 4.22 -3.54
CA ILE A 61 -5.98 3.81 -2.17
C ILE A 61 -6.95 2.63 -2.24
N VAL A 62 -6.62 1.55 -1.54
CA VAL A 62 -7.45 0.35 -1.42
C VAL A 62 -8.28 0.46 -0.14
N PRO A 63 -9.63 0.55 -0.17
CA PRO A 63 -10.41 0.83 1.04
C PRO A 63 -10.49 -0.33 2.05
N GLY A 64 -10.24 -1.57 1.62
CA GLY A 64 -10.40 -2.78 2.43
C GLY A 64 -9.69 -3.98 1.82
N GLU A 65 -10.03 -5.19 2.27
CA GLU A 65 -9.33 -6.40 1.84
C GLU A 65 -9.64 -6.78 0.38
N VAL A 66 -8.60 -7.08 -0.38
CA VAL A 66 -8.68 -7.58 -1.76
C VAL A 66 -8.11 -8.99 -1.79
N PRO A 67 -8.96 -10.03 -1.88
CA PRO A 67 -8.52 -11.40 -2.10
C PRO A 67 -7.66 -11.51 -3.35
N ASP A 68 -6.63 -12.35 -3.32
CA ASP A 68 -5.86 -12.60 -4.54
C ASP A 68 -6.61 -13.57 -5.50
N PRO A 69 -6.56 -13.39 -6.84
CA PRO A 69 -7.32 -14.21 -7.79
C PRO A 69 -7.02 -15.72 -7.81
N SER A 70 -5.98 -16.17 -7.10
CA SER A 70 -5.74 -17.60 -6.82
C SER A 70 -6.75 -18.22 -5.84
N GLY A 71 -7.48 -17.40 -5.08
CA GLY A 71 -8.28 -17.85 -3.93
C GLY A 71 -7.48 -18.06 -2.65
N VAL A 72 -6.15 -17.88 -2.68
CA VAL A 72 -5.26 -18.04 -1.51
C VAL A 72 -4.67 -16.69 -1.09
N GLY A 73 -4.95 -16.30 0.15
CA GLY A 73 -4.44 -15.07 0.75
C GLY A 73 -5.04 -13.78 0.18
N LEU A 74 -4.41 -12.66 0.54
CA LEU A 74 -4.79 -11.32 0.08
C LEU A 74 -3.73 -10.72 -0.84
N ARG A 75 -4.20 -9.94 -1.81
CA ARG A 75 -3.36 -9.02 -2.58
C ARG A 75 -3.11 -7.71 -1.84
N ALA A 76 -4.10 -7.27 -1.04
CA ALA A 76 -4.00 -6.11 -0.15
C ALA A 76 -4.96 -6.28 1.04
N ALA A 77 -4.61 -5.75 2.22
CA ALA A 77 -5.48 -5.71 3.41
C ALA A 77 -6.31 -4.42 3.54
N GLY A 78 -6.18 -3.51 2.58
CA GLY A 78 -6.68 -2.15 2.65
C GLY A 78 -5.69 -1.19 3.31
N ASP A 79 -5.72 0.08 2.87
CA ASP A 79 -4.84 1.14 3.37
C ASP A 79 -5.51 1.96 4.50
N LEU A 80 -6.83 1.82 4.72
CA LEU A 80 -7.64 2.64 5.64
C LEU A 80 -7.69 2.10 7.08
N ALA A 81 -6.53 1.90 7.71
CA ALA A 81 -6.46 1.76 9.17
C ALA A 81 -6.55 3.15 9.85
N PRO A 82 -7.17 3.28 11.04
CA PRO A 82 -7.21 4.57 11.77
C PRO A 82 -5.79 5.00 12.19
N TYR A 83 -5.02 4.04 12.70
CA TYR A 83 -3.66 4.17 13.20
C TYR A 83 -3.01 2.77 13.17
N LEU A 84 -1.72 2.70 12.84
CA LEU A 84 -0.90 1.49 13.01
C LEU A 84 0.20 1.77 14.06
N ARG A 85 0.36 0.87 15.04
CA ARG A 85 1.36 1.04 16.11
C ARG A 85 2.79 0.79 15.62
N GLU A 86 2.99 -0.18 14.74
CA GLU A 86 4.27 -0.53 14.10
C GLU A 86 4.11 -0.41 12.58
N ALA A 87 5.20 -0.25 11.83
CA ALA A 87 5.18 -0.27 10.38
C ALA A 87 5.12 -1.71 9.82
N ASP A 88 4.13 -1.98 8.96
CA ASP A 88 3.94 -3.26 8.29
C ASP A 88 4.81 -3.37 7.01
N VAL A 89 5.60 -4.43 6.87
CA VAL A 89 6.36 -4.73 5.63
C VAL A 89 5.80 -5.97 4.94
N LEU A 90 5.07 -5.76 3.85
CA LEU A 90 4.33 -6.79 3.12
C LEU A 90 4.99 -7.11 1.78
N LEU A 91 4.98 -8.38 1.37
CA LEU A 91 5.43 -8.80 0.04
C LEU A 91 4.42 -9.75 -0.62
N THR A 92 4.09 -9.47 -1.88
CA THR A 92 3.19 -10.28 -2.70
C THR A 92 3.80 -10.55 -4.08
N GLY A 93 3.27 -11.55 -4.78
CA GLY A 93 3.73 -11.98 -6.10
C GLY A 93 4.42 -13.35 -6.08
N HIS A 94 5.33 -13.56 -7.03
CA HIS A 94 5.92 -14.86 -7.32
C HIS A 94 7.45 -14.78 -7.43
N ALA A 95 8.12 -15.81 -6.92
CA ALA A 95 9.53 -16.09 -7.20
C ALA A 95 9.69 -16.69 -8.61
N GLU A 96 10.57 -16.10 -9.40
CA GLU A 96 10.99 -16.63 -10.70
C GLU A 96 12.06 -17.71 -10.51
N VAL A 97 11.74 -18.96 -10.87
CA VAL A 97 12.63 -20.10 -10.70
C VAL A 97 13.39 -20.39 -12.01
N PRO A 98 14.73 -20.40 -12.01
CA PRO A 98 15.51 -20.81 -13.18
C PRO A 98 15.21 -22.26 -13.59
N PRO A 99 15.21 -22.62 -14.89
CA PRO A 99 14.95 -24.00 -15.33
C PRO A 99 15.91 -25.07 -14.78
N THR A 100 17.09 -24.65 -14.29
CA THR A 100 18.09 -25.50 -13.63
C THR A 100 17.78 -25.80 -12.17
N VAL A 101 16.75 -25.18 -11.58
CA VAL A 101 16.35 -25.34 -10.17
C VAL A 101 15.04 -26.14 -10.10
N ALA A 102 15.01 -27.13 -9.21
CA ALA A 102 13.86 -27.99 -8.95
C ALA A 102 13.87 -28.50 -7.50
N GLY A 103 12.69 -28.86 -6.97
CA GLY A 103 12.52 -29.10 -5.54
C GLY A 103 12.38 -27.79 -4.75
N GLU A 104 12.60 -27.83 -3.43
CA GLU A 104 12.46 -26.67 -2.54
C GLU A 104 13.30 -25.46 -3.02
N ILE A 105 12.72 -24.27 -2.99
CA ILE A 105 13.43 -23.00 -3.20
C ILE A 105 13.34 -22.13 -1.94
N THR A 106 14.37 -21.34 -1.66
CA THR A 106 14.36 -20.39 -0.55
C THR A 106 14.27 -18.95 -1.05
N VAL A 107 13.35 -18.18 -0.49
CA VAL A 107 13.20 -16.75 -0.74
C VAL A 107 13.49 -15.94 0.52
N ARG A 108 13.87 -14.67 0.35
CA ARG A 108 14.22 -13.75 1.45
C ARG A 108 13.60 -12.37 1.23
N LEU A 109 13.03 -11.82 2.30
CA LEU A 109 12.68 -10.42 2.45
C LEU A 109 13.47 -9.86 3.63
N ALA A 110 14.31 -8.85 3.40
CA ALA A 110 15.04 -8.17 4.46
C ALA A 110 15.00 -6.65 4.30
N VAL A 111 15.03 -5.93 5.42
CA VAL A 111 15.08 -4.46 5.48
C VAL A 111 16.22 -4.03 6.40
N VAL A 112 17.07 -3.16 5.86
CA VAL A 112 18.23 -2.58 6.55
C VAL A 112 18.03 -1.06 6.68
N GLN A 113 18.15 -0.56 7.91
CA GLN A 113 17.88 0.83 8.30
C GLN A 113 19.03 1.30 9.19
N GLU A 114 19.65 2.44 8.87
CA GLU A 114 20.89 2.93 9.54
C GLU A 114 22.04 1.91 9.53
N GLY A 115 22.11 1.06 8.49
CA GLY A 115 23.08 -0.03 8.38
C GLY A 115 22.76 -1.26 9.24
N ALA A 116 21.83 -1.18 10.19
CA ALA A 116 21.35 -2.29 11.00
C ALA A 116 20.26 -3.09 10.26
N LEU A 117 20.34 -4.42 10.32
CA LEU A 117 19.31 -5.33 9.82
C LEU A 117 18.12 -5.31 10.79
N ARG A 118 16.99 -4.73 10.37
CA ARG A 118 15.79 -4.57 11.23
C ARG A 118 14.75 -5.67 11.01
N LEU A 119 14.71 -6.23 9.80
CA LEU A 119 13.81 -7.32 9.40
C LEU A 119 14.62 -8.29 8.54
N ASP A 120 14.53 -9.59 8.83
CA ASP A 120 15.08 -10.65 7.98
C ASP A 120 14.20 -11.91 8.01
N ARG A 121 13.33 -12.04 7.01
CA ARG A 121 12.42 -13.17 6.86
C ARG A 121 12.87 -14.05 5.69
N TRP A 122 13.14 -15.32 6.01
CA TRP A 122 13.40 -16.37 5.04
C TRP A 122 12.19 -17.30 4.96
N LEU A 123 11.96 -17.91 3.80
CA LEU A 123 10.88 -18.87 3.59
C LEU A 123 11.29 -19.93 2.57
N ALA A 124 11.06 -21.19 2.91
CA ALA A 124 11.07 -22.30 1.97
C ALA A 124 9.72 -22.36 1.22
N LEU A 125 9.77 -22.58 -0.09
CA LEU A 125 8.60 -22.75 -0.96
C LEU A 125 8.75 -24.06 -1.74
N ASP A 126 7.64 -24.78 -1.93
CA ASP A 126 7.58 -25.93 -2.83
C ASP A 126 7.84 -25.48 -4.27
N GLY A 127 9.06 -25.72 -4.75
CA GLY A 127 9.45 -25.38 -6.11
C GLY A 127 9.02 -26.44 -7.14
N PRO A 128 9.14 -26.11 -8.43
CA PRO A 128 8.62 -26.92 -9.52
C PRO A 128 9.37 -28.25 -9.67
N ALA A 129 8.64 -29.31 -10.03
CA ALA A 129 9.20 -30.63 -10.32
C ALA A 129 10.28 -30.56 -11.43
N PRO A 130 11.29 -31.45 -11.45
CA PRO A 130 12.35 -31.45 -12.47
C PRO A 130 11.82 -31.58 -13.91
N GLY A 131 12.57 -31.05 -14.89
CA GLY A 131 12.41 -31.44 -16.30
C GLY A 131 11.17 -30.93 -17.04
N GLY A 132 10.87 -29.62 -16.97
CA GLY A 132 9.80 -29.01 -17.76
C GLY A 132 10.13 -27.58 -18.20
N GLU A 133 9.95 -27.29 -19.48
CA GLU A 133 10.44 -26.09 -20.16
C GLU A 133 9.67 -24.80 -19.79
N GLY A 134 10.34 -23.64 -19.90
CA GLY A 134 9.74 -22.32 -19.73
C GLY A 134 10.09 -21.59 -18.43
N GLN A 135 9.64 -20.33 -18.33
CA GLN A 135 9.81 -19.48 -17.15
C GLN A 135 8.90 -19.97 -16.01
N ARG A 136 9.48 -20.69 -15.06
CA ARG A 136 8.78 -21.19 -13.87
C ARG A 136 8.58 -20.07 -12.86
N ARG A 137 7.39 -20.01 -12.24
CA ARG A 137 7.02 -19.01 -11.22
C ARG A 137 6.28 -19.67 -10.08
N VAL A 138 6.76 -19.48 -8.86
CA VAL A 138 6.21 -20.06 -7.62
C VAL A 138 5.68 -18.92 -6.76
N ARG A 139 4.49 -19.09 -6.18
CA ARG A 139 3.87 -18.07 -5.33
C ARG A 139 4.66 -17.86 -4.03
N VAL A 140 4.79 -16.62 -3.59
CA VAL A 140 5.35 -16.30 -2.26
C VAL A 140 4.19 -16.12 -1.27
N ASP A 141 3.64 -17.24 -0.80
CA ASP A 141 2.69 -17.24 0.30
C ASP A 141 3.39 -16.89 1.63
N GLY A 142 2.63 -16.57 2.68
CA GLY A 142 3.18 -16.35 4.03
C GLY A 142 4.10 -15.13 4.23
N MET A 143 4.39 -14.34 3.18
CA MET A 143 4.95 -12.98 3.28
C MET A 143 3.92 -11.86 2.98
N GLY A 144 2.74 -12.23 2.48
CA GLY A 144 1.67 -11.31 2.12
C GLY A 144 0.77 -10.88 3.30
N PRO A 145 -0.20 -9.99 3.04
CA PRO A 145 -1.12 -9.50 4.06
C PRO A 145 -2.03 -10.61 4.64
N LEU A 146 -2.10 -10.66 5.98
CA LEU A 146 -3.03 -11.50 6.74
C LEU A 146 -4.43 -10.88 6.73
N SER A 147 -5.46 -11.68 6.45
CA SER A 147 -6.85 -11.20 6.53
C SER A 147 -7.31 -10.98 7.96
N ARG A 148 -8.15 -9.97 8.17
CA ARG A 148 -8.96 -9.72 9.40
C ARG A 148 -9.71 -10.98 9.86
N ARG A 149 -10.06 -11.88 8.93
CA ARG A 149 -10.78 -13.15 9.17
C ARG A 149 -9.84 -14.34 9.43
N TRP A 150 -8.54 -14.14 9.56
CA TRP A 150 -7.65 -15.18 10.08
C TRP A 150 -7.73 -15.22 11.60
N PRO A 151 -7.70 -16.42 12.24
CA PRO A 151 -7.79 -16.53 13.71
C PRO A 151 -6.80 -15.66 14.48
N ARG A 152 -5.59 -15.40 13.95
CA ARG A 152 -4.57 -14.52 14.57
C ARG A 152 -4.98 -13.03 14.63
N ARG A 153 -5.88 -12.57 13.76
CA ARG A 153 -6.47 -11.21 13.81
C ARG A 153 -7.87 -11.23 14.44
N GLU A 154 -8.67 -12.25 14.14
CA GLU A 154 -10.01 -12.42 14.72
C GLU A 154 -9.99 -12.53 16.27
N ALA A 155 -8.98 -13.20 16.83
CA ALA A 155 -8.79 -13.26 18.29
C ALA A 155 -8.50 -11.90 18.96
N LEU A 156 -8.01 -10.90 18.21
CA LEU A 156 -7.72 -9.54 18.71
C LEU A 156 -8.97 -8.65 18.73
N LEU A 157 -10.08 -9.11 18.16
CA LEU A 157 -11.33 -8.39 18.05
C LEU A 157 -12.12 -8.35 19.38
N GLY A 158 -11.86 -9.31 20.28
CA GLY A 158 -12.56 -9.43 21.56
C GLY A 158 -14.07 -9.57 21.37
N ALA A 159 -14.83 -8.60 21.89
CA ALA A 159 -16.29 -8.53 21.75
C ALA A 159 -16.78 -7.51 20.69
N ALA A 160 -15.88 -6.94 19.88
CA ALA A 160 -16.24 -5.93 18.88
C ALA A 160 -16.95 -6.53 17.65
N ASP A 161 -17.91 -5.80 17.08
CA ASP A 161 -18.48 -6.11 15.76
C ASP A 161 -17.48 -5.70 14.67
N PRO A 162 -16.94 -6.63 13.86
CA PRO A 162 -15.93 -6.30 12.86
C PRO A 162 -16.44 -5.31 11.81
N ARG A 163 -17.77 -5.24 11.59
CA ARG A 163 -18.40 -4.31 10.64
C ARG A 163 -18.25 -2.85 11.04
N ARG A 164 -18.04 -2.55 12.32
CA ARG A 164 -17.75 -1.17 12.80
C ARG A 164 -16.31 -0.72 12.54
N LEU A 165 -15.45 -1.66 12.13
CA LEU A 165 -14.03 -1.45 11.82
C LEU A 165 -13.76 -1.52 10.30
N GLU A 166 -14.81 -1.55 9.47
CA GLU A 166 -14.75 -1.55 8.00
C GLU A 166 -15.37 -0.26 7.43
N GLY A 167 -14.71 0.35 6.43
CA GLY A 167 -15.21 1.56 5.74
C GLY A 167 -14.37 2.82 5.98
N VAL A 168 -15.01 3.98 5.84
CA VAL A 168 -14.38 5.33 5.95
C VAL A 168 -14.79 6.09 7.22
N GLU A 169 -15.79 5.60 7.95
CA GLU A 169 -16.27 6.16 9.22
C GLU A 169 -16.34 5.02 10.23
N LEU A 170 -15.48 5.04 11.25
CA LEU A 170 -15.25 3.91 12.16
C LEU A 170 -15.52 4.27 13.62
N GLU A 171 -15.98 3.30 14.40
CA GLU A 171 -16.08 3.40 15.85
C GLU A 171 -15.11 2.38 16.46
N VAL A 172 -14.05 2.85 17.12
CA VAL A 172 -13.05 2.00 17.75
C VAL A 172 -13.46 1.75 19.20
N PRO A 173 -13.81 0.50 19.59
CA PRO A 173 -14.18 0.20 20.95
C PRO A 173 -13.02 0.39 21.92
N GLU A 174 -13.34 0.79 23.14
CA GLU A 174 -12.38 0.80 24.24
C GLU A 174 -11.87 -0.62 24.53
N GLY A 175 -10.56 -0.75 24.72
CA GLY A 175 -9.90 -2.05 24.94
C GLY A 175 -9.67 -2.91 23.70
N LEU A 176 -9.95 -2.42 22.48
CA LEU A 176 -9.53 -3.11 21.24
C LEU A 176 -8.00 -3.10 21.14
N ASP A 177 -7.39 -4.27 20.90
CA ASP A 177 -5.95 -4.34 20.60
C ASP A 177 -5.68 -3.76 19.20
N TRP A 178 -4.89 -2.68 19.14
CA TRP A 178 -4.48 -2.03 17.90
C TRP A 178 -3.69 -2.94 16.95
N ALA A 179 -3.10 -4.04 17.44
CA ALA A 179 -2.54 -5.08 16.60
C ALA A 179 -3.59 -5.77 15.69
N TYR A 180 -4.90 -5.61 15.96
CA TYR A 180 -5.98 -5.99 15.03
C TYR A 180 -5.82 -5.34 13.66
N PHE A 181 -5.41 -4.06 13.59
CA PHE A 181 -5.30 -3.33 12.32
C PHE A 181 -4.09 -3.75 11.48
N GLN A 182 -3.04 -4.27 12.13
CA GLN A 182 -1.83 -4.75 11.47
C GLN A 182 -2.12 -5.94 10.55
N ALA A 183 -1.74 -5.81 9.28
CA ALA A 183 -1.88 -6.84 8.26
C ALA A 183 -0.62 -7.70 8.11
N ALA A 184 0.56 -7.22 8.49
CA ALA A 184 1.76 -8.04 8.44
C ALA A 184 1.79 -9.07 9.59
N PRO A 185 2.36 -10.27 9.37
CA PRO A 185 2.83 -11.13 10.45
C PRO A 185 3.75 -10.34 11.39
N ALA A 186 3.77 -10.65 12.69
CA ALA A 186 4.55 -9.87 13.67
C ALA A 186 6.06 -9.84 13.33
N GLU A 187 6.54 -10.91 12.70
CA GLU A 187 7.92 -11.10 12.24
C GLU A 187 8.22 -10.37 10.91
N GLN A 188 7.30 -9.50 10.48
CA GLN A 188 7.40 -8.56 9.35
C GLN A 188 7.06 -7.12 9.74
N ARG A 189 6.98 -6.82 11.04
CA ARG A 189 6.73 -5.47 11.56
C ARG A 189 8.03 -4.81 11.98
N MET A 190 8.09 -3.49 11.86
CA MET A 190 9.21 -2.66 12.26
C MET A 190 8.71 -1.49 13.11
N GLU A 191 9.54 -0.96 14.00
CA GLU A 191 9.18 0.20 14.84
C GLU A 191 8.73 1.42 14.01
N GLY A 192 9.36 1.65 12.86
CA GLY A 192 8.93 2.66 11.88
C GLY A 192 9.76 2.61 10.61
N LEU A 193 9.27 3.28 9.56
CA LEU A 193 10.00 3.53 8.32
C LEU A 193 10.44 5.00 8.26
N ARG A 194 11.66 5.24 7.81
CA ARG A 194 12.28 6.57 7.61
C ARG A 194 12.21 7.03 6.16
N GLY A 195 12.06 6.10 5.22
CA GLY A 195 11.93 6.35 3.79
C GLY A 195 13.25 6.24 3.03
N ASP A 196 14.35 5.86 3.68
CA ASP A 196 15.69 5.69 3.12
C ASP A 196 16.25 4.26 3.28
N GLU A 197 15.42 3.31 3.72
CA GLU A 197 15.78 1.92 3.97
C GLU A 197 16.32 1.19 2.72
N TRP A 198 17.27 0.27 2.94
CA TRP A 198 17.67 -0.72 1.96
C TRP A 198 16.79 -1.97 2.05
N VAL A 199 15.97 -2.19 1.02
CA VAL A 199 15.18 -3.41 0.84
C VAL A 199 16.04 -4.44 0.11
N VAL A 200 16.00 -5.69 0.58
CA VAL A 200 16.75 -6.81 0.01
C VAL A 200 15.80 -7.97 -0.28
N LEU A 201 15.69 -8.33 -1.56
CA LEU A 201 14.88 -9.44 -2.05
C LEU A 201 15.80 -10.56 -2.55
N GLY A 202 15.72 -11.73 -1.91
CA GLY A 202 16.47 -12.94 -2.31
C GLY A 202 15.55 -14.00 -2.90
N GLY A 203 16.01 -14.71 -3.94
CA GLY A 203 15.26 -15.79 -4.60
C GLY A 203 14.09 -15.35 -5.49
N MET A 204 13.75 -14.05 -5.52
CA MET A 204 12.54 -13.57 -6.21
C MET A 204 12.68 -13.48 -7.74
N PHE A 205 13.90 -13.26 -8.28
CA PHE A 205 14.11 -12.97 -9.71
C PHE A 205 15.16 -13.89 -10.31
N ALA A 206 14.83 -14.59 -11.41
CA ALA A 206 15.71 -15.63 -11.98
C ALA A 206 17.01 -15.05 -12.55
N GLN A 207 16.96 -13.81 -13.05
CA GLN A 207 18.13 -13.08 -13.56
C GLN A 207 18.95 -12.39 -12.45
N ARG A 208 18.41 -12.26 -11.24
CA ARG A 208 19.02 -11.55 -10.10
C ARG A 208 18.66 -12.27 -8.79
N PRO A 209 19.40 -13.34 -8.40
CA PRO A 209 19.08 -14.13 -7.21
C PRO A 209 19.12 -13.33 -5.91
N ARG A 210 19.73 -12.14 -5.93
CA ARG A 210 19.55 -11.07 -4.95
C ARG A 210 19.33 -9.75 -5.70
N LEU A 211 18.30 -9.01 -5.30
CA LEU A 211 18.10 -7.61 -5.64
C LEU A 211 18.20 -6.80 -4.34
N ARG A 212 19.03 -5.75 -4.32
CA ARG A 212 18.98 -4.70 -3.30
C ARG A 212 18.42 -3.44 -3.95
N THR A 213 17.69 -2.62 -3.21
CA THR A 213 17.25 -1.28 -3.66
C THR A 213 17.03 -0.39 -2.45
N GLN A 214 17.18 0.93 -2.60
CA GLN A 214 17.02 1.89 -1.51
C GLN A 214 15.74 2.71 -1.68
N LEU A 215 14.99 2.96 -0.61
CA LEU A 215 13.87 3.88 -0.63
C LEU A 215 14.34 5.33 -0.86
N ALA A 216 13.50 6.16 -1.48
CA ALA A 216 13.91 7.41 -2.13
C ALA A 216 14.05 8.64 -1.21
N GLY A 217 14.15 8.46 0.10
CA GLY A 217 14.05 9.54 1.10
C GLY A 217 12.68 10.23 1.12
N ALA A 218 11.67 9.60 0.50
CA ALA A 218 10.37 10.20 0.22
C ALA A 218 9.55 10.42 1.50
N ARG A 219 8.81 11.53 1.57
CA ARG A 219 7.98 11.89 2.72
C ARG A 219 6.61 12.33 2.27
N ALA A 220 5.55 11.75 2.85
CA ALA A 220 4.24 12.38 2.74
C ALA A 220 4.21 13.67 3.57
N VAL A 221 3.53 14.68 3.02
CA VAL A 221 3.21 15.93 3.71
C VAL A 221 1.72 16.20 3.56
N ALA A 222 1.09 16.68 4.62
CA ALA A 222 -0.33 16.99 4.64
C ALA A 222 -0.61 18.24 5.49
N ARG A 223 -1.68 18.95 5.14
CA ARG A 223 -2.20 20.10 5.89
C ARG A 223 -3.73 20.04 5.99
N LEU A 224 -4.26 20.29 7.18
CA LEU A 224 -5.68 20.48 7.44
C LEU A 224 -6.06 21.96 7.28
N PHE A 225 -7.03 22.23 6.41
CA PHE A 225 -7.62 23.55 6.20
C PHE A 225 -9.02 23.57 6.80
N ARG A 226 -9.27 24.57 7.65
CA ARG A 226 -10.61 24.94 8.11
C ARG A 226 -11.18 26.02 7.19
N ARG A 227 -12.50 26.12 7.10
CA ARG A 227 -13.17 27.09 6.22
C ARG A 227 -13.07 28.51 6.77
N GLU A 228 -13.02 28.63 8.09
CA GLU A 228 -12.76 29.84 8.86
C GLU A 228 -11.35 30.38 8.57
N GLY A 229 -11.11 31.63 8.96
CA GLY A 229 -9.82 32.31 8.78
C GLY A 229 -9.70 33.11 7.48
N ARG A 230 -8.66 33.96 7.43
CA ARG A 230 -8.38 34.87 6.32
C ARG A 230 -7.67 34.13 5.19
N ALA A 231 -8.05 34.41 3.95
CA ALA A 231 -7.33 33.92 2.77
C ALA A 231 -6.07 34.79 2.48
N PRO A 232 -4.97 34.20 1.97
CA PRO A 232 -4.76 32.77 1.76
C PRO A 232 -4.56 32.03 3.09
N ARG A 233 -5.21 30.88 3.24
CA ARG A 233 -4.98 29.99 4.40
C ARG A 233 -3.70 29.19 4.17
N GLU A 234 -2.88 29.03 5.20
CA GLU A 234 -1.69 28.18 5.12
C GLU A 234 -1.99 26.70 5.42
N GLY A 235 -3.03 26.43 6.21
CA GLY A 235 -3.38 25.09 6.72
C GLY A 235 -2.50 24.64 7.88
N ALA A 236 -3.09 23.97 8.87
CA ALA A 236 -2.35 23.38 9.99
C ALA A 236 -1.59 22.14 9.50
N ALA A 237 -0.30 22.04 9.76
CA ALA A 237 0.51 20.88 9.38
C ALA A 237 0.05 19.61 10.10
N LEU A 238 0.02 18.49 9.37
CA LEU A 238 -0.36 17.18 9.86
C LEU A 238 0.87 16.27 9.83
N ALA A 239 1.25 15.70 10.97
CA ALA A 239 2.40 14.81 11.07
C ALA A 239 2.11 13.47 10.38
N MET A 240 2.88 13.14 9.34
CA MET A 240 2.72 11.92 8.54
C MET A 240 3.85 10.92 8.84
N ARG A 241 3.50 9.73 9.31
CA ARG A 241 4.43 8.62 9.60
C ARG A 241 4.35 7.58 8.49
N ALA A 242 5.48 7.10 7.98
CA ALA A 242 5.53 5.94 7.09
C ALA A 242 5.33 4.65 7.91
N ASP A 243 4.25 3.94 7.62
CA ASP A 243 3.74 2.84 8.45
C ASP A 243 3.27 1.62 7.62
N THR A 244 3.39 1.64 6.29
CA THR A 244 3.30 0.41 5.48
C THR A 244 4.21 0.47 4.27
N LEU A 245 5.01 -0.58 4.06
CA LEU A 245 5.77 -0.85 2.83
C LEU A 245 5.17 -2.09 2.15
N GLN A 246 4.52 -1.90 1.00
CA GLN A 246 3.90 -2.96 0.20
C GLN A 246 4.78 -3.26 -1.01
N ILE A 247 5.33 -4.47 -1.13
CA ILE A 247 6.23 -4.86 -2.22
C ILE A 247 5.48 -5.83 -3.16
N ASP A 248 5.41 -5.50 -4.44
CA ASP A 248 4.84 -6.35 -5.49
C ASP A 248 5.99 -6.86 -6.39
N ALA A 249 6.35 -8.13 -6.21
CA ALA A 249 7.43 -8.77 -6.97
C ALA A 249 7.07 -8.97 -8.45
N ASP A 250 5.78 -9.13 -8.78
CA ASP A 250 5.31 -9.35 -10.15
C ASP A 250 5.43 -8.07 -10.99
N ARG A 251 5.04 -6.93 -10.41
CA ARG A 251 5.13 -5.60 -11.02
C ARG A 251 6.52 -4.97 -10.85
N ARG A 252 7.37 -5.56 -10.00
CA ARG A 252 8.70 -5.04 -9.60
C ARG A 252 8.61 -3.60 -9.11
N CYS A 253 7.64 -3.33 -8.25
CA CYS A 253 7.43 -2.04 -7.60
C CYS A 253 7.21 -2.20 -6.09
N CYS A 254 7.34 -1.10 -5.34
CA CYS A 254 6.85 -1.01 -3.97
C CYS A 254 6.00 0.25 -3.78
N SER A 255 4.95 0.15 -2.98
CA SER A 255 4.15 1.28 -2.50
C SER A 255 4.48 1.56 -1.05
N VAL A 256 4.78 2.81 -0.72
CA VAL A 256 4.83 3.27 0.68
C VAL A 256 3.50 3.95 1.00
N VAL A 257 2.95 3.63 2.16
CA VAL A 257 1.81 4.32 2.77
C VAL A 257 2.32 5.13 3.96
N TRP A 258 1.81 6.35 4.07
CA TRP A 258 1.96 7.19 5.24
C TRP A 258 0.58 7.49 5.82
N ARG A 259 0.48 7.49 7.15
CA ARG A 259 -0.72 7.91 7.88
C ARG A 259 -0.38 9.04 8.85
N GLY A 260 -1.31 9.97 8.98
CA GLY A 260 -1.25 11.07 9.92
C GLY A 260 -2.66 11.47 10.34
N TYR A 261 -2.85 11.79 11.60
CA TYR A 261 -4.18 12.00 12.17
C TYR A 261 -4.22 13.22 13.07
N THR A 262 -5.41 13.76 13.27
CA THR A 262 -5.63 14.88 14.18
C THR A 262 -7.01 14.78 14.82
N ALA A 263 -7.10 15.22 16.07
CA ALA A 263 -8.39 15.37 16.74
C ALA A 263 -9.18 16.51 16.07
N VAL A 264 -10.47 16.29 15.88
CA VAL A 264 -11.41 17.33 15.44
C VAL A 264 -12.47 17.53 16.50
N ALA A 265 -12.91 18.76 16.69
CA ALA A 265 -13.94 19.10 17.65
C ALA A 265 -15.33 18.65 17.13
N GLY A 266 -16.41 19.16 17.73
CA GLY A 266 -17.77 19.12 17.15
C GLY A 266 -17.94 19.96 15.88
N GLU A 267 -16.88 20.15 15.10
CA GLU A 267 -16.84 20.90 13.85
C GLU A 267 -17.41 20.07 12.69
N ASP A 268 -18.04 20.75 11.73
CA ASP A 268 -18.60 20.11 10.54
C ASP A 268 -17.47 19.62 9.62
N LEU A 269 -17.47 18.33 9.28
CA LEU A 269 -16.51 17.73 8.34
C LEU A 269 -16.60 18.40 6.95
N ALA A 270 -17.75 18.94 6.57
CA ALA A 270 -17.91 19.71 5.33
C ALA A 270 -17.21 21.09 5.37
N ALA A 271 -16.85 21.61 6.55
CA ALA A 271 -15.97 22.77 6.73
C ALA A 271 -14.47 22.42 6.75
N LEU A 272 -14.11 21.14 6.71
CA LEU A 272 -12.73 20.67 6.65
C LEU A 272 -12.29 20.26 5.24
N ARG A 273 -11.06 20.59 4.88
CA ARG A 273 -10.38 20.07 3.68
C ARG A 273 -8.97 19.65 4.06
N ILE A 274 -8.46 18.59 3.45
CA ILE A 274 -7.04 18.23 3.57
C ILE A 274 -6.39 18.43 2.20
N VAL A 275 -5.17 18.97 2.19
CA VAL A 275 -4.30 18.93 1.02
C VAL A 275 -3.07 18.11 1.40
N ALA A 276 -2.71 17.13 0.59
CA ALA A 276 -1.61 16.22 0.90
C ALA A 276 -0.90 15.71 -0.36
N GLY A 277 0.33 15.25 -0.23
CA GLY A 277 1.10 14.65 -1.32
C GLY A 277 2.39 14.04 -0.81
N VAL A 278 3.30 13.69 -1.72
CA VAL A 278 4.65 13.19 -1.40
C VAL A 278 5.70 14.13 -1.97
N GLU A 279 6.68 14.48 -1.13
CA GLU A 279 7.90 15.21 -1.46
C GLU A 279 9.07 14.24 -1.58
N LEU A 280 9.98 14.50 -2.53
CA LEU A 280 11.29 13.86 -2.62
C LEU A 280 12.37 14.81 -2.05
N PRO A 281 13.55 14.29 -1.63
CA PRO A 281 14.64 15.14 -1.15
C PRO A 281 15.06 16.19 -2.19
N GLY A 282 14.79 17.47 -1.89
CA GLY A 282 15.04 18.60 -2.79
C GLY A 282 13.86 19.03 -3.68
N GLU A 283 12.75 18.29 -3.68
CA GLU A 283 11.55 18.56 -4.49
C GLU A 283 10.31 18.85 -3.59
N PRO A 284 10.22 20.06 -3.00
CA PRO A 284 9.08 20.44 -2.15
C PRO A 284 7.79 20.70 -2.96
N LEU A 285 6.64 20.41 -2.35
CA LEU A 285 5.34 20.57 -3.00
C LEU A 285 4.83 22.01 -2.96
N ARG A 286 4.21 22.42 -4.08
CA ARG A 286 3.50 23.70 -4.18
C ARG A 286 2.10 23.58 -3.56
N TRP A 287 1.95 24.16 -2.37
CA TRP A 287 0.69 24.22 -1.64
C TRP A 287 -0.39 25.09 -2.33
N VAL A 288 -1.65 24.77 -2.04
CA VAL A 288 -2.86 25.47 -2.52
C VAL A 288 -3.87 25.62 -1.37
N ASP A 289 -4.56 26.76 -1.28
CA ASP A 289 -5.72 26.93 -0.38
C ASP A 289 -6.96 26.33 -1.07
N PRO A 290 -7.54 25.23 -0.56
CA PRO A 290 -8.68 24.56 -1.20
C PRO A 290 -9.97 25.39 -1.17
N PHE A 291 -10.05 26.44 -0.35
CA PHE A 291 -11.19 27.35 -0.25
C PHE A 291 -11.02 28.65 -1.07
N ALA A 292 -9.90 28.82 -1.79
CA ALA A 292 -9.62 30.02 -2.58
C ALA A 292 -10.72 30.31 -3.62
N GLN A 293 -11.23 29.28 -4.31
CA GLN A 293 -12.29 29.45 -5.33
C GLN A 293 -13.68 29.70 -4.74
N GLU A 294 -13.97 29.25 -3.51
CA GLU A 294 -15.21 29.61 -2.81
C GLU A 294 -15.19 31.10 -2.44
N SER A 295 -14.05 31.60 -1.97
CA SER A 295 -13.86 32.99 -1.53
C SER A 295 -14.18 34.01 -2.63
N GLY A 296 -13.83 33.69 -3.89
CA GLY A 296 -14.13 34.54 -5.05
C GLY A 296 -15.59 34.52 -5.53
N ARG A 297 -16.43 33.57 -5.07
CA ARG A 297 -17.86 33.48 -5.43
C ARG A 297 -18.78 34.31 -4.53
N SER A 298 -18.25 34.91 -3.46
CA SER A 298 -19.01 35.81 -2.58
C SER A 298 -19.06 37.26 -3.07
N ALA A 299 -18.58 37.55 -4.29
CA ALA A 299 -18.92 38.77 -5.00
C ALA A 299 -20.19 38.53 -5.82
N THR A 300 -21.31 39.17 -5.44
CA THR A 300 -22.48 39.26 -6.31
C THR A 300 -22.08 39.87 -7.64
N PRO A 301 -22.45 39.29 -8.80
CA PRO A 301 -22.24 39.94 -10.08
C PRO A 301 -23.12 41.19 -10.12
N SER A 302 -22.51 42.36 -9.87
CA SER A 302 -23.18 43.64 -10.07
C SER A 302 -23.64 43.71 -11.52
N ALA A 303 -24.94 43.93 -11.73
CA ALA A 303 -25.58 43.77 -13.02
C ALA A 303 -25.15 44.90 -13.98
N VAL A 304 -24.04 44.69 -14.67
CA VAL A 304 -23.63 45.52 -15.81
C VAL A 304 -24.64 45.30 -16.93
N ALA A 305 -25.65 46.16 -16.99
CA ALA A 305 -26.64 46.16 -18.04
C ALA A 305 -25.94 46.36 -19.41
N PRO A 306 -26.29 45.59 -20.45
CA PRO A 306 -25.68 45.73 -21.77
C PRO A 306 -26.10 47.07 -22.39
N SER A 307 -25.18 48.05 -22.38
CA SER A 307 -25.40 49.33 -23.06
C SER A 307 -25.51 49.10 -24.57
N ARG A 308 -26.66 49.49 -25.14
CA ARG A 308 -27.05 49.16 -26.51
C ARG A 308 -26.42 50.12 -27.53
N ALA A 309 -25.11 50.02 -27.72
CA ALA A 309 -24.37 50.77 -28.73
C ALA A 309 -24.75 50.29 -30.15
N VAL A 310 -25.51 51.12 -30.88
CA VAL A 310 -25.74 50.97 -32.31
C VAL A 310 -24.64 51.70 -33.08
N LEU A 311 -24.11 51.09 -34.14
CA LEU A 311 -23.25 51.76 -35.12
C LEU A 311 -23.77 51.49 -36.54
N PRO A 312 -23.63 52.44 -37.50
CA PRO A 312 -24.34 52.38 -38.78
C PRO A 312 -23.55 51.67 -39.88
N LEU A 313 -24.25 51.13 -40.88
CA LEU A 313 -23.65 50.71 -42.15
C LEU A 313 -23.36 51.95 -43.03
N PRO A 314 -22.20 52.05 -43.69
CA PRO A 314 -22.04 52.85 -44.90
C PRO A 314 -22.64 52.10 -46.10
N ALA A 315 -23.04 52.84 -47.15
CA ALA A 315 -23.70 52.28 -48.32
C ALA A 315 -23.03 52.65 -49.65
N ALA A 316 -23.16 51.74 -50.63
CA ALA A 316 -23.01 51.93 -52.08
C ALA A 316 -21.64 52.34 -52.67
N ALA A 317 -21.02 51.39 -53.37
CA ALA A 317 -20.53 51.60 -54.74
C ALA A 317 -20.49 50.26 -55.52
N ALA A 318 -20.87 50.29 -56.80
CA ALA A 318 -20.85 49.19 -57.78
C ALA A 318 -21.00 49.83 -59.19
N PRO A 319 -20.92 49.11 -60.34
CA PRO A 319 -20.53 47.70 -60.56
C PRO A 319 -19.41 47.53 -61.63
N VAL A 320 -18.92 46.30 -61.82
CA VAL A 320 -18.35 45.82 -63.10
C VAL A 320 -18.78 44.34 -63.29
N MET A 321 -19.09 43.94 -64.52
CA MET A 321 -19.30 42.55 -64.94
C MET A 321 -18.04 42.03 -65.67
N GLU A 322 -17.69 40.75 -65.55
CA GLU A 322 -17.77 39.78 -66.67
C GLU A 322 -17.58 38.32 -66.19
N GLN A 323 -18.25 37.43 -66.92
CA GLN A 323 -18.57 36.00 -66.79
C GLN A 323 -17.45 34.94 -66.54
N VAL A 324 -17.86 33.82 -65.91
CA VAL A 324 -17.58 32.38 -66.30
C VAL A 324 -16.13 31.86 -66.15
N GLU A 325 -15.80 30.63 -65.65
CA GLU A 325 -16.50 29.40 -65.19
C GLU A 325 -15.65 28.77 -64.03
N ASP A 326 -15.89 27.64 -63.33
CA ASP A 326 -16.86 26.51 -63.34
C ASP A 326 -17.05 25.98 -61.88
N HIS A 327 -17.56 24.76 -61.68
CA HIS A 327 -17.93 24.12 -60.41
C HIS A 327 -16.98 22.93 -59.99
N PRO A 328 -17.34 22.00 -59.07
CA PRO A 328 -16.87 22.08 -57.68
C PRO A 328 -16.34 20.73 -57.10
N LEU A 329 -16.24 20.61 -55.77
CA LEU A 329 -17.08 19.62 -55.04
C LEU A 329 -16.98 19.74 -53.51
N GLU A 330 -18.14 20.01 -52.90
CA GLU A 330 -18.50 19.64 -51.52
C GLU A 330 -18.92 18.14 -51.48
N GLY A 331 -19.28 17.47 -50.38
CA GLY A 331 -19.40 17.87 -48.98
C GLY A 331 -20.10 16.80 -48.12
N THR A 332 -20.21 17.10 -46.83
CA THR A 332 -20.73 16.26 -45.73
C THR A 332 -22.25 15.98 -45.82
N MET A 333 -22.72 14.80 -45.39
CA MET A 333 -23.71 14.60 -44.28
C MET A 333 -24.31 13.17 -44.18
N VAL A 334 -25.21 12.97 -43.21
CA VAL A 334 -25.49 11.68 -42.50
C VAL A 334 -26.99 11.23 -42.67
N PRO A 335 -27.65 10.44 -41.80
CA PRO A 335 -28.26 9.14 -42.17
C PRO A 335 -29.80 9.11 -42.26
N LEU A 336 -30.41 7.98 -42.70
CA LEU A 336 -31.46 7.28 -41.91
C LEU A 336 -31.89 5.88 -42.39
N SER A 337 -32.29 5.04 -41.41
CA SER A 337 -33.40 4.06 -41.44
C SER A 337 -33.38 2.81 -42.33
N ALA A 338 -33.96 1.73 -41.80
CA ALA A 338 -33.98 0.38 -42.38
C ALA A 338 -35.25 0.04 -43.17
N ARG A 339 -35.13 -0.91 -44.11
CA ARG A 339 -36.16 -1.96 -44.36
C ARG A 339 -35.53 -3.19 -45.04
N ALA A 340 -36.21 -4.33 -44.96
CA ALA A 340 -35.65 -5.64 -45.30
C ALA A 340 -36.23 -6.26 -46.60
N ARG A 341 -35.43 -7.10 -47.27
CA ARG A 341 -35.85 -8.32 -47.99
C ARG A 341 -34.62 -9.19 -48.35
N ARG A 342 -34.78 -10.53 -48.29
CA ARG A 342 -33.91 -11.52 -48.97
C ARG A 342 -34.45 -11.76 -50.39
N PRO A 343 -33.66 -12.35 -51.32
CA PRO A 343 -33.69 -13.81 -51.46
C PRO A 343 -32.32 -14.46 -51.84
N ALA A 344 -32.35 -15.80 -52.00
CA ALA A 344 -31.40 -16.66 -52.73
C ALA A 344 -29.96 -16.83 -52.19
N THR A 345 -29.70 -18.01 -51.60
CA THR A 345 -28.40 -18.71 -51.66
C THR A 345 -28.32 -19.52 -52.98
N PRO A 346 -27.13 -20.00 -53.39
CA PRO A 346 -26.70 -21.33 -52.94
C PRO A 346 -25.18 -21.48 -52.69
N PHE A 347 -24.81 -22.17 -51.62
CA PHE A 347 -24.01 -23.41 -51.62
C PHE A 347 -23.83 -23.89 -50.17
N GLU A 348 -23.83 -25.20 -49.96
CA GLU A 348 -23.93 -25.84 -48.63
C GLU A 348 -23.02 -27.07 -48.55
N ALA A 349 -22.29 -27.19 -47.44
CA ALA A 349 -21.67 -28.42 -46.96
C ALA A 349 -21.57 -28.34 -45.41
N PRO A 350 -21.79 -29.44 -44.67
CA PRO A 350 -22.25 -29.32 -43.28
C PRO A 350 -21.14 -29.31 -42.22
N SER A 351 -21.38 -28.59 -41.13
CA SER A 351 -20.69 -28.79 -39.84
C SER A 351 -21.62 -29.52 -38.88
N VAL A 352 -21.26 -30.73 -38.46
CA VAL A 352 -22.00 -31.51 -37.46
C VAL A 352 -21.70 -30.97 -36.06
N LEU A 353 -22.75 -30.60 -35.32
CA LEU A 353 -22.65 -30.14 -33.94
C LEU A 353 -23.24 -31.20 -32.99
N PRO A 354 -22.57 -31.56 -31.88
CA PRO A 354 -23.13 -32.47 -30.87
C PRO A 354 -24.29 -31.80 -30.09
N PRO A 355 -25.28 -32.58 -29.61
CA PRO A 355 -26.44 -32.04 -28.91
C PRO A 355 -26.13 -31.59 -27.48
N ALA A 356 -26.81 -30.53 -27.02
CA ALA A 356 -26.81 -30.10 -25.62
C ALA A 356 -27.84 -30.91 -24.78
N PRO A 357 -27.56 -31.21 -23.51
CA PRO A 357 -28.47 -31.94 -22.63
C PRO A 357 -29.64 -31.08 -22.13
N GLN A 358 -30.80 -31.71 -21.90
CA GLN A 358 -31.98 -31.10 -21.26
C GLN A 358 -32.08 -31.46 -19.76
N PRO A 359 -32.79 -30.66 -18.94
CA PRO A 359 -32.78 -30.81 -17.48
C PRO A 359 -33.64 -31.98 -16.98
N ALA A 360 -33.20 -32.59 -15.88
CA ALA A 360 -33.94 -33.62 -15.15
C ALA A 360 -34.65 -33.06 -13.91
N GLY A 361 -35.82 -33.60 -13.59
CA GLY A 361 -36.57 -33.31 -12.35
C GLY A 361 -35.94 -33.96 -11.10
N PRO A 362 -36.42 -33.60 -9.89
CA PRO A 362 -35.73 -33.90 -8.64
C PRO A 362 -35.87 -35.36 -8.19
N ALA A 363 -34.78 -35.87 -7.60
CA ALA A 363 -34.75 -37.13 -6.85
C ALA A 363 -34.33 -36.87 -5.39
N ALA A 364 -34.94 -37.57 -4.44
CA ALA A 364 -34.74 -37.38 -3.00
C ALA A 364 -33.35 -37.88 -2.52
N PRO A 365 -32.80 -37.33 -1.43
CA PRO A 365 -31.41 -37.60 -1.01
C PRO A 365 -31.22 -39.00 -0.42
N ARG A 366 -30.03 -39.57 -0.66
CA ARG A 366 -29.47 -40.70 0.12
C ARG A 366 -28.26 -40.23 0.91
N ALA A 367 -28.26 -40.48 2.21
CA ALA A 367 -27.14 -40.13 3.08
C ALA A 367 -25.92 -41.05 2.85
N PRO A 368 -24.69 -40.53 2.98
CA PRO A 368 -23.50 -41.37 3.07
C PRO A 368 -23.51 -42.16 4.39
N ARG A 369 -22.93 -43.37 4.37
CA ARG A 369 -22.76 -44.18 5.58
C ARG A 369 -21.59 -43.65 6.41
N ILE A 370 -21.82 -43.50 7.72
CA ILE A 370 -20.74 -43.50 8.72
C ILE A 370 -20.18 -44.93 8.77
N GLN A 371 -18.88 -45.06 8.93
CA GLN A 371 -18.23 -46.34 9.23
C GLN A 371 -17.13 -46.10 10.26
N ASP A 372 -17.39 -46.53 11.48
CA ASP A 372 -16.61 -46.16 12.65
C ASP A 372 -15.26 -46.89 12.73
N HIS A 373 -14.18 -46.15 12.95
CA HIS A 373 -12.94 -46.67 13.50
C HIS A 373 -12.54 -45.82 14.70
N LEU A 374 -12.57 -46.45 15.88
CA LEU A 374 -12.32 -45.81 17.16
C LEU A 374 -10.83 -45.68 17.45
N LEU A 375 -10.51 -44.53 18.04
CA LEU A 375 -9.32 -44.14 18.79
C LEU A 375 -8.45 -45.27 19.35
N GLU A 376 -7.14 -45.17 19.10
CA GLU A 376 -6.12 -45.50 20.09
C GLU A 376 -4.85 -44.66 19.83
N GLY A 377 -4.07 -44.32 20.87
CA GLY A 377 -2.74 -43.69 20.71
C GLY A 377 -2.60 -42.18 20.93
N THR A 378 -3.09 -41.62 22.05
CA THR A 378 -2.57 -40.32 22.55
C THR A 378 -1.11 -40.49 22.99
N MET A 379 -0.18 -39.70 22.45
CA MET A 379 1.20 -39.60 22.96
C MET A 379 1.68 -38.14 23.11
N ASP A 380 2.53 -37.95 24.11
CA ASP A 380 3.03 -36.67 24.63
C ASP A 380 4.19 -36.09 23.78
N PRO A 381 4.15 -34.81 23.37
CA PRO A 381 5.21 -34.18 22.57
C PRO A 381 6.52 -33.90 23.34
N LEU A 382 6.59 -34.05 24.67
CA LEU A 382 7.78 -33.70 25.48
C LEU A 382 8.87 -34.77 25.54
N SER A 383 9.06 -35.59 24.49
CA SER A 383 10.08 -36.67 24.48
C SER A 383 10.69 -37.02 23.11
N MET A 384 11.34 -36.06 22.45
CA MET A 384 12.29 -36.35 21.38
C MET A 384 13.74 -36.03 21.77
N ARG A 385 14.53 -37.08 22.04
CA ARG A 385 16.00 -36.99 22.15
C ARG A 385 16.58 -36.71 20.77
N VAL A 386 17.42 -35.66 20.65
CA VAL A 386 18.09 -35.30 19.39
C VAL A 386 19.01 -36.44 18.92
N ARG A 387 18.57 -37.19 17.91
CA ARG A 387 19.46 -38.05 17.11
C ARG A 387 20.07 -37.20 16.00
N ARG A 388 21.40 -37.05 16.02
CA ARG A 388 22.14 -36.43 14.91
C ARG A 388 22.01 -37.32 13.66
N PRO A 389 21.74 -36.78 12.46
CA PRO A 389 21.94 -37.53 11.23
C PRO A 389 23.43 -37.83 11.03
N ALA A 390 23.75 -39.03 10.55
CA ALA A 390 25.12 -39.42 10.22
C ALA A 390 25.41 -39.08 8.75
N THR A 391 26.48 -38.32 8.49
CA THR A 391 26.92 -37.93 7.13
C THR A 391 28.10 -38.79 6.68
N PRO A 392 27.96 -39.63 5.64
CA PRO A 392 28.97 -40.62 5.25
C PRO A 392 30.00 -40.09 4.22
N PHE A 393 30.51 -38.87 4.41
CA PHE A 393 31.63 -38.34 3.61
C PHE A 393 32.60 -37.58 4.50
N GLU A 394 33.79 -38.15 4.68
CA GLU A 394 34.88 -37.57 5.47
C GLU A 394 35.96 -37.05 4.51
N ALA A 395 36.32 -35.77 4.67
CA ALA A 395 37.40 -35.12 3.93
C ALA A 395 38.49 -34.68 4.93
N PRO A 396 39.80 -34.85 4.62
CA PRO A 396 40.86 -34.51 5.56
C PRO A 396 40.84 -33.04 5.98
N ARG A 397 40.89 -32.79 7.30
CA ARG A 397 41.14 -31.46 7.85
C ARG A 397 42.63 -31.14 7.77
N GLU A 398 43.02 -30.35 6.78
CA GLU A 398 44.30 -29.62 6.87
C GLU A 398 44.20 -28.55 7.96
N LEU A 399 45.23 -28.48 8.81
CA LEU A 399 45.35 -27.47 9.87
C LEU A 399 46.07 -26.24 9.32
N PRO A 400 45.53 -25.02 9.49
CA PRO A 400 46.27 -23.81 9.16
C PRO A 400 47.50 -23.65 10.09
N PRO A 401 48.64 -23.15 9.59
CA PRO A 401 49.84 -22.95 10.41
C PRO A 401 49.60 -21.86 11.47
N ALA A 402 50.23 -22.03 12.63
CA ALA A 402 50.08 -21.13 13.77
C ALA A 402 50.70 -19.74 13.49
N LEU A 403 49.94 -18.68 13.81
CA LEU A 403 50.46 -17.31 13.87
C LEU A 403 51.12 -17.05 15.24
N PRO A 404 52.23 -16.29 15.32
CA PRO A 404 52.94 -16.05 16.56
C PRO A 404 52.14 -15.14 17.51
N ALA A 405 52.15 -15.48 18.80
CA ALA A 405 51.46 -14.72 19.83
C ALA A 405 52.24 -13.46 20.24
N LEU A 406 51.58 -12.29 20.24
CA LEU A 406 52.07 -11.08 20.89
C LEU A 406 50.94 -10.10 21.21
N LEU A 407 50.56 -10.05 22.50
CA LEU A 407 50.22 -8.86 23.32
C LEU A 407 49.40 -9.30 24.54
N GLN A 408 49.76 -8.80 25.71
CA GLN A 408 49.16 -9.19 27.00
C GLN A 408 47.96 -8.31 27.35
N ALA A 409 46.94 -8.90 27.98
CA ALA A 409 45.88 -8.13 28.63
C ALA A 409 46.42 -7.53 29.97
N PRO A 410 46.07 -6.27 30.30
CA PRO A 410 46.48 -5.65 31.56
C PRO A 410 45.73 -6.22 32.77
N ALA A 411 46.41 -6.24 33.92
CA ALA A 411 45.84 -6.62 35.21
C ALA A 411 44.92 -5.54 35.80
N PRO A 412 43.99 -5.87 36.73
CA PRO A 412 43.13 -4.89 37.39
C PRO A 412 43.91 -3.91 38.28
N ALA A 413 43.40 -2.68 38.39
CA ALA A 413 44.04 -1.58 39.13
C ALA A 413 43.58 -1.48 40.60
N ASP A 414 44.46 -0.92 41.43
CA ASP A 414 44.29 -0.73 42.88
C ASP A 414 43.34 0.48 43.20
N PRO A 415 42.34 0.32 44.09
CA PRO A 415 41.36 1.36 44.40
C PRO A 415 41.88 2.40 45.44
N SER A 416 42.91 3.19 45.10
CA SER A 416 43.51 4.13 46.07
C SER A 416 44.08 5.45 45.49
N ARG A 417 43.24 6.32 44.91
CA ARG A 417 43.50 7.79 44.81
C ARG A 417 42.21 8.63 44.61
N PRO A 418 42.13 9.87 45.16
CA PRO A 418 40.92 10.70 45.12
C PRO A 418 40.83 11.62 43.89
N ASP A 419 39.63 12.16 43.67
CA ASP A 419 39.27 13.03 42.55
C ASP A 419 40.04 14.36 42.44
N VAL A 420 40.19 14.82 41.20
CA VAL A 420 40.29 16.24 40.84
C VAL A 420 39.30 16.50 39.72
N ALA A 421 38.28 17.32 39.99
CA ALA A 421 37.15 17.49 39.07
C ALA A 421 37.51 18.32 37.82
N ALA A 422 37.05 17.86 36.66
CA ALA A 422 36.96 18.63 35.42
C ALA A 422 35.50 19.06 35.16
N PRO A 423 35.25 20.22 34.53
CA PRO A 423 33.90 20.74 34.36
C PRO A 423 33.07 19.90 33.38
N PRO A 424 31.75 19.75 33.59
CA PRO A 424 30.88 19.03 32.68
C PRO A 424 30.73 19.78 31.35
N GLY A 425 31.19 19.18 30.26
CA GLY A 425 30.75 19.55 28.91
C GLY A 425 29.24 19.28 28.76
N PRO A 426 28.53 20.02 27.88
CA PRO A 426 27.10 19.86 27.72
C PRO A 426 26.77 18.45 27.23
N LEU A 427 25.95 17.73 28.00
CA LEU A 427 25.34 16.48 27.55
C LEU A 427 24.49 16.78 26.32
N LEU A 428 24.86 16.19 25.17
CA LEU A 428 23.97 16.11 24.03
C LEU A 428 22.71 15.37 24.50
N GLY A 429 21.58 16.06 24.46
CA GLY A 429 20.33 15.59 25.04
C GLY A 429 19.82 14.30 24.40
N LEU A 430 18.87 13.67 25.07
CA LEU A 430 18.10 12.56 24.51
C LEU A 430 17.57 12.96 23.12
N ALA A 431 17.53 11.99 22.20
CA ALA A 431 16.91 12.19 20.90
C ALA A 431 15.48 12.73 21.10
N ALA A 432 15.17 13.86 20.44
CA ALA A 432 13.87 14.49 20.60
C ALA A 432 12.76 13.56 20.08
N GLU A 433 11.74 13.37 20.91
CA GLU A 433 10.46 12.78 20.52
C GLU A 433 9.95 13.40 19.20
N PRO A 434 9.35 12.62 18.28
CA PRO A 434 8.84 13.12 17.01
C PRO A 434 7.61 14.01 17.24
N ALA A 435 7.86 15.31 17.44
CA ALA A 435 6.84 16.33 17.67
C ALA A 435 5.76 16.30 16.58
N GLY A 436 4.52 15.98 16.99
CA GLY A 436 3.41 15.79 16.06
C GLY A 436 2.21 15.05 16.66
N LEU A 437 2.42 14.19 17.66
CA LEU A 437 1.35 13.66 18.50
C LEU A 437 0.94 14.76 19.51
N GLY A 438 -0.29 15.28 19.40
CA GLY A 438 -0.80 16.24 20.38
C GLY A 438 -1.21 15.56 21.69
N ASP A 439 -1.04 16.24 22.82
CA ASP A 439 -1.22 15.71 24.18
C ASP A 439 -2.54 14.93 24.38
N ALA A 440 -3.65 15.41 23.80
CA ALA A 440 -4.96 14.76 23.88
C ALA A 440 -4.99 13.37 23.22
N PHE A 441 -4.20 13.13 22.17
CA PHE A 441 -4.04 11.80 21.57
C PHE A 441 -3.05 10.94 22.39
N LEU A 442 -1.95 11.53 22.87
CA LEU A 442 -0.99 10.82 23.72
C LEU A 442 -1.67 10.28 24.99
N SER A 443 -2.43 11.12 25.69
CA SER A 443 -3.21 10.71 26.87
C SER A 443 -4.23 9.63 26.50
N ALA A 444 -5.07 9.86 25.48
CA ALA A 444 -6.11 8.91 25.07
C ALA A 444 -5.56 7.55 24.62
N MET A 445 -4.32 7.48 24.10
CA MET A 445 -3.69 6.25 23.63
C MET A 445 -2.84 5.56 24.70
N ALA A 446 -2.13 6.32 25.57
CA ALA A 446 -1.43 5.75 26.72
C ALA A 446 -2.43 5.17 27.74
N GLU A 447 -3.51 5.90 28.04
CA GLU A 447 -4.63 5.41 28.86
C GLU A 447 -5.43 4.26 28.21
N ALA A 448 -5.15 3.93 26.94
CA ALA A 448 -5.73 2.79 26.22
C ALA A 448 -4.69 1.66 26.00
N GLY A 449 -3.49 1.75 26.57
CA GLY A 449 -2.42 0.75 26.41
C GLY A 449 -1.86 0.64 25.00
N ALA A 450 -2.10 1.65 24.14
CA ALA A 450 -1.68 1.68 22.75
C ALA A 450 -0.31 2.34 22.53
N LEU A 451 0.21 3.01 23.58
CA LEU A 451 1.56 3.53 23.73
C LEU A 451 2.14 2.97 25.05
N PRO A 452 3.48 2.78 25.15
CA PRO A 452 4.14 2.33 26.37
C PRO A 452 4.19 3.41 27.47
#